data_AF-A7RHQ6-F1
#
_entry.id   AF-A7RHQ6-F1
#
_cell.length_a   1.000
_cell.length_b   1.000
_cell.length_c   1.000
_cell.angle_alpha   90.00
_cell.angle_beta   90.00
_cell.angle_gamma   90.00
#
_symmetry.space_group_name_H-M   'P 1'
#
loop_
_entity.id
_entity.type
_entity.pdbx_description
1 polymer ?
#
loop_
_entity_poly.entity_id
_entity_poly.type
_entity_poly.pdbx_seq_one_letter_code
_entity_poly.pdbx_strand_id
1 'polypeptide(L)'
;MELQIKGCLLFLVAFIFVVSICPRGRECIIGEDGNSTSCECSAVCSSEHAPVCSVFYTDHASECEMHKQACDFGFFTAVKHKGKCTKKGSNIIGRQCPVERLLDFHSRYLEWLLVAYKESKHAVMDSRVALEGILDEEIKRIIMWEFDNQDANRNDQLDEHEVKSMIDLREPCMVGFMDACDFDGHPGITRHEWNACFPTRLEGQKEGMVV
;
A
#
# COMPACT_ATOMS: atom_id res chain seq x y z
N MET A 1 -1.08 -13.45 10.63
CA MET A 1 -1.15 -12.03 11.00
C MET A 1 -2.51 -11.59 10.52
N GLU A 2 -3.48 -11.31 11.39
CA GLU A 2 -4.82 -10.90 10.94
C GLU A 2 -4.73 -9.44 10.48
N LEU A 3 -4.63 -9.21 9.16
CA LEU A 3 -4.87 -7.89 8.59
C LEU A 3 -6.36 -7.58 8.71
N GLN A 4 -6.71 -6.66 9.62
CA GLN A 4 -8.07 -6.17 9.76
C GLN A 4 -8.26 -5.02 8.77
N ILE A 5 -8.60 -5.35 7.53
CA ILE A 5 -9.02 -4.35 6.54
C ILE A 5 -10.54 -4.31 6.57
N LYS A 6 -11.07 -3.14 6.92
CA LYS A 6 -12.52 -2.92 7.07
C LYS A 6 -13.20 -2.92 5.71
N GLY A 7 -13.60 -4.11 5.25
CA GLY A 7 -14.50 -4.25 4.11
C GLY A 7 -15.98 -4.17 4.52
N CYS A 8 -16.84 -3.60 3.67
CA CYS A 8 -18.28 -3.83 3.83
C CYS A 8 -18.64 -5.20 3.28
N LEU A 9 -19.54 -5.89 3.96
CA LEU A 9 -20.19 -7.08 3.45
C LEU A 9 -21.54 -6.69 2.83
N LEU A 10 -21.63 -6.71 1.49
CA LEU A 10 -22.90 -6.51 0.81
C LEU A 10 -23.62 -7.86 0.62
N PHE A 11 -24.89 -7.90 0.98
CA PHE A 11 -25.78 -9.01 0.67
C PHE A 11 -26.36 -8.81 -0.72
N LEU A 12 -25.73 -9.38 -1.75
CA LEU A 12 -26.36 -9.47 -3.06
C LEU A 12 -27.30 -10.69 -3.11
N VAL A 13 -28.42 -10.52 -3.81
CA VAL A 13 -29.46 -11.54 -3.99
C VAL A 13 -28.81 -12.89 -4.35
N ALA A 14 -29.17 -13.96 -3.62
CA ALA A 14 -28.62 -15.33 -3.72
C ALA A 14 -27.33 -15.66 -2.92
N PHE A 15 -27.18 -15.16 -1.68
CA PHE A 15 -26.10 -15.54 -0.74
C PHE A 15 -24.67 -15.27 -1.26
N ILE A 16 -24.52 -14.42 -2.27
CA ILE A 16 -23.21 -13.98 -2.74
C ILE A 16 -22.78 -12.80 -1.88
N PHE A 17 -21.76 -13.04 -1.06
CA PHE A 17 -21.11 -12.01 -0.27
C PHE A 17 -20.07 -11.30 -1.14
N VAL A 18 -20.26 -10.01 -1.37
CA VAL A 18 -19.21 -9.17 -1.96
C VAL A 18 -18.57 -8.39 -0.83
N VAL A 19 -17.28 -8.59 -0.62
CA VAL A 19 -16.47 -7.81 0.30
C VAL A 19 -15.89 -6.64 -0.48
N SER A 20 -16.32 -5.42 -0.16
CA SER A 20 -15.76 -4.20 -0.74
C SER A 20 -14.53 -3.78 0.04
N ILE A 21 -13.34 -4.02 -0.51
CA ILE A 21 -12.08 -3.58 0.10
C ILE A 21 -11.75 -2.16 -0.35
N CYS A 22 -11.51 -1.27 0.61
CA CYS A 22 -11.23 0.13 0.32
C CYS A 22 -9.72 0.42 0.35
N PRO A 23 -9.16 1.05 -0.71
CA PRO A 23 -7.73 1.30 -0.79
C PRO A 23 -7.31 2.47 0.10
N ARG A 24 -6.02 2.49 0.46
CA ARG A 24 -5.32 3.65 1.02
C ARG A 24 -5.96 4.24 2.28
N GLY A 25 -6.26 3.39 3.26
CA GLY A 25 -6.80 3.84 4.54
C GLY A 25 -8.26 4.32 4.49
N ARG A 26 -8.93 4.25 3.34
CA ARG A 26 -10.37 4.54 3.25
C ARG A 26 -11.15 3.46 3.97
N GLU A 27 -12.25 3.87 4.58
CA GLU A 27 -13.24 2.99 5.18
C GLU A 27 -14.41 2.81 4.22
N CYS A 28 -14.94 1.60 4.18
CA CYS A 28 -16.13 1.31 3.41
C CYS A 28 -17.38 1.79 4.16
N ILE A 29 -18.18 2.62 3.50
CA ILE A 29 -19.46 3.14 3.99
C ILE A 29 -20.58 2.53 3.16
N ILE A 30 -21.61 2.00 3.82
CA ILE A 30 -22.80 1.46 3.15
C ILE A 30 -23.78 2.63 2.92
N GLY A 31 -24.26 2.77 1.69
CA GLY A 31 -25.25 3.79 1.33
C GLY A 31 -26.63 3.50 1.92
N GLU A 32 -27.49 4.52 1.95
CA GLU A 32 -28.84 4.43 2.54
C GLU A 32 -29.74 3.38 1.86
N ASP A 33 -29.46 3.04 0.60
CA ASP A 33 -30.16 2.01 -0.16
C ASP A 33 -29.82 0.57 0.28
N GLY A 34 -28.81 0.41 1.15
CA GLY A 34 -28.32 -0.88 1.63
C GLY A 34 -27.64 -1.73 0.55
N ASN A 35 -27.47 -1.19 -0.65
CA ASN A 35 -27.03 -1.92 -1.84
C ASN A 35 -25.85 -1.23 -2.56
N SER A 36 -25.54 0.00 -2.18
CA SER A 36 -24.36 0.74 -2.62
C SER A 36 -23.32 0.84 -1.49
N THR A 37 -22.05 0.91 -1.88
CA THR A 37 -20.93 1.18 -0.95
C THR A 37 -20.02 2.26 -1.52
N SER A 38 -19.53 3.15 -0.69
CA SER A 38 -18.50 4.14 -1.01
C SER A 38 -17.24 3.91 -0.16
N CYS A 39 -16.08 4.31 -0.69
CA CYS A 39 -14.83 4.31 0.06
C CYS A 39 -14.45 5.74 0.43
N GLU A 40 -14.50 6.07 1.72
CA GLU A 40 -14.35 7.43 2.23
C GLU A 40 -13.28 7.52 3.33
N CYS A 41 -12.72 8.71 3.54
CA CYS A 41 -11.81 8.94 4.67
C CYS A 41 -12.63 9.21 5.93
N SER A 42 -12.37 8.48 7.01
CA SER A 42 -13.03 8.73 8.29
C SER A 42 -12.65 10.13 8.80
N ALA A 43 -13.66 11.00 8.93
CA ALA A 43 -13.44 12.37 9.40
C ALA A 43 -13.14 12.42 10.90
N VAL A 44 -13.76 11.53 11.67
CA VAL A 44 -13.72 11.49 13.14
C VAL A 44 -13.44 10.08 13.62
N CYS A 45 -12.52 9.94 14.56
CA CYS A 45 -12.29 8.70 15.29
C CYS A 45 -12.85 8.80 16.72
N SER A 46 -13.29 7.66 17.27
CA SER A 46 -13.72 7.63 18.67
C SER A 46 -12.55 7.95 19.60
N SER A 47 -12.84 8.47 20.80
CA SER A 47 -11.83 8.71 21.83
C SER A 47 -11.34 7.44 22.54
N GLU A 48 -11.75 6.26 22.05
CA GLU A 48 -11.34 4.98 22.60
C GLU A 48 -9.85 4.73 22.34
N HIS A 49 -9.11 4.52 23.42
CA HIS A 49 -7.68 4.26 23.33
C HIS A 49 -7.41 2.75 23.21
N ALA A 50 -7.28 2.29 21.97
CA ALA A 50 -6.98 0.90 21.62
C ALA A 50 -5.73 0.86 20.71
N PRO A 51 -4.52 1.08 21.28
CA PRO A 51 -3.32 1.32 20.49
C PRO A 51 -2.99 0.15 19.57
N VAL A 52 -2.43 0.47 18.40
CA VAL A 52 -1.99 -0.51 17.40
C VAL A 52 -0.61 -0.17 16.87
N CYS A 53 0.12 -1.20 16.42
CA CYS A 53 1.36 -1.06 15.68
C CYS A 53 1.06 -1.30 14.20
N SER A 54 1.38 -0.33 13.33
CA SER A 54 1.21 -0.49 11.89
C SER A 54 2.31 -1.37 11.29
N VAL A 55 2.10 -1.82 10.05
CA VAL A 55 3.13 -2.53 9.25
C VAL A 55 4.41 -1.72 9.04
N PHE A 56 4.34 -0.39 9.19
CA PHE A 56 5.47 0.54 9.17
C PHE A 56 6.20 0.68 10.53
N TYR A 57 5.82 -0.10 11.54
CA TYR A 57 6.32 -0.04 12.92
C TYR A 57 6.13 1.33 13.59
N THR A 58 5.01 1.98 13.26
CA THR A 58 4.59 3.23 13.90
C THR A 58 3.42 2.96 14.84
N ASP A 59 3.48 3.54 16.03
CA ASP A 59 2.43 3.48 17.04
C ASP A 59 1.26 4.41 16.64
N HIS A 60 0.04 3.91 16.72
CA HIS A 60 -1.18 4.71 16.56
C HIS A 60 -2.09 4.55 17.78
N ALA A 61 -2.85 5.60 18.11
CA ALA A 61 -3.73 5.60 19.28
C ALA A 61 -4.92 4.63 19.13
N SER A 62 -5.36 4.40 17.89
CA SER A 62 -6.37 3.40 17.52
C SER A 62 -6.17 2.98 16.06
N GLU A 63 -6.85 1.91 15.65
CA GLU A 63 -6.91 1.49 14.25
C GLU A 63 -7.57 2.55 13.34
N CYS A 64 -8.57 3.28 13.86
CA CYS A 64 -9.18 4.39 13.12
C CYS A 64 -8.16 5.49 12.84
N GLU A 65 -7.38 5.91 13.83
CA GLU A 65 -6.35 6.95 13.66
C GLU A 65 -5.26 6.51 12.68
N MET A 66 -4.92 5.22 12.66
CA MET A 66 -3.99 4.65 11.68
C MET A 66 -4.53 4.77 10.25
N HIS A 67 -5.75 4.30 9.99
CA HIS A 67 -6.37 4.38 8.67
C HIS A 67 -6.67 5.82 8.24
N LYS A 68 -7.08 6.68 9.17
CA LYS A 68 -7.27 8.11 8.93
C LYS A 68 -6.02 8.78 8.37
N GLN A 69 -4.86 8.58 9.03
CA GLN A 69 -3.59 9.12 8.56
C GLN A 69 -3.23 8.59 7.16
N ALA A 70 -3.40 7.29 6.93
CA ALA A 70 -3.15 6.68 5.63
C ALA A 70 -4.05 7.23 4.53
N CYS A 71 -5.31 7.55 4.86
CA CYS A 71 -6.25 8.18 3.95
C CYS A 71 -5.89 9.62 3.62
N ASP A 72 -5.47 10.39 4.62
CA ASP A 72 -5.07 11.80 4.47
C ASP A 72 -3.83 11.92 3.56
N PHE A 73 -2.91 10.96 3.63
CA PHE A 73 -1.67 10.94 2.84
C PHE A 73 -1.73 10.05 1.58
N GLY A 74 -2.77 9.25 1.41
CA GLY A 74 -2.98 8.42 0.22
C GLY A 74 -2.05 7.20 0.10
N PHE A 75 -1.74 6.51 1.21
CA PHE A 75 -0.94 5.27 1.19
C PHE A 75 -1.70 4.08 1.78
N PHE A 76 -1.33 2.86 1.39
CA PHE A 76 -1.88 1.63 2.01
C PHE A 76 -1.25 1.38 3.37
N THR A 77 -2.06 0.93 4.32
CA THR A 77 -1.57 0.57 5.67
C THR A 77 -2.40 -0.57 6.23
N ALA A 78 -1.82 -1.27 7.19
CA ALA A 78 -2.49 -2.33 7.93
C ALA A 78 -1.96 -2.43 9.37
N VAL A 79 -2.77 -3.04 10.24
CA VAL A 79 -2.36 -3.38 11.60
C VAL A 79 -1.40 -4.56 11.54
N LYS A 80 -0.17 -4.38 12.02
CA LYS A 80 0.78 -5.48 12.22
C LYS A 80 0.40 -6.30 13.45
N HIS A 81 0.11 -5.62 14.55
CA HIS A 81 -0.42 -6.23 15.76
C HIS A 81 -1.12 -5.19 16.65
N LYS A 82 -2.01 -5.65 17.53
CA LYS A 82 -2.62 -4.81 18.56
C LYS A 82 -1.59 -4.46 19.65
N GLY A 83 -1.78 -3.33 20.32
CA GLY A 83 -0.82 -2.75 21.26
C GLY A 83 0.29 -1.96 20.57
N LYS A 84 1.16 -1.33 21.39
CA LYS A 84 2.31 -0.57 20.90
C LYS A 84 3.39 -1.46 20.29
N CYS A 85 4.09 -0.95 19.28
CA CYS A 85 5.21 -1.60 18.64
C CYS A 85 6.26 -2.04 19.66
N THR A 86 6.76 -3.26 19.49
CA THR A 86 7.79 -3.80 20.39
C THR A 86 9.16 -3.18 20.06
N LYS A 87 9.86 -2.69 21.09
CA LYS A 87 11.24 -2.19 20.95
C LYS A 87 12.27 -3.33 20.85
N LYS A 88 11.90 -4.56 21.22
CA LYS A 88 12.81 -5.72 21.22
C LYS A 88 12.97 -6.24 19.80
N GLY A 89 14.07 -5.85 19.16
CA GLY A 89 14.34 -6.02 17.73
C GLY A 89 15.05 -4.79 17.12
N SER A 90 15.19 -3.72 17.90
CA SER A 90 15.81 -2.43 17.56
C SER A 90 17.30 -2.45 17.19
N ASN A 91 17.93 -3.61 17.06
CA ASN A 91 19.32 -3.72 16.61
C ASN A 91 19.47 -3.81 15.08
N ILE A 92 18.36 -3.77 14.33
CA ILE A 92 18.40 -3.52 12.89
C ILE A 92 18.08 -2.04 12.67
N ILE A 93 19.12 -1.28 12.32
CA ILE A 93 18.99 0.09 11.82
C ILE A 93 17.91 0.10 10.72
N GLY A 94 16.85 0.90 10.89
CA GLY A 94 15.85 1.09 9.82
C GLY A 94 14.62 0.19 9.84
N ARG A 95 14.04 -0.16 11.00
CA ARG A 95 12.75 -0.88 11.03
C ARG A 95 11.53 0.03 11.15
N GLN A 96 11.66 1.20 11.77
CA GLN A 96 10.60 2.21 11.78
C GLN A 96 10.66 3.03 10.50
N CYS A 97 9.55 3.06 9.76
CA CYS A 97 9.36 3.93 8.62
C CYS A 97 8.53 5.14 9.08
N PRO A 98 9.18 6.29 9.37
CA PRO A 98 8.46 7.51 9.72
C PRO A 98 7.70 8.03 8.49
N VAL A 99 6.57 8.72 8.72
CA VAL A 99 5.65 9.15 7.66
C VAL A 99 6.37 9.98 6.60
N GLU A 100 7.29 10.85 6.99
CA GLU A 100 8.04 11.70 6.07
C GLU A 100 8.85 10.87 5.06
N ARG A 101 9.40 9.72 5.50
CA ARG A 101 10.13 8.79 4.63
C ARG A 101 9.19 7.97 3.75
N LEU A 102 8.00 7.65 4.25
CA LEU A 102 6.97 6.91 3.52
C LEU A 102 6.43 7.71 2.34
N LEU A 103 6.20 9.02 2.52
CA LEU A 103 5.67 9.90 1.49
C LEU A 103 6.58 9.97 0.25
N ASP A 104 7.90 9.98 0.46
CA ASP A 104 8.88 10.00 -0.64
C ASP A 104 9.21 8.60 -1.17
N PHE A 105 8.91 7.54 -0.41
CA PHE A 105 9.26 6.16 -0.78
C PHE A 105 8.63 5.75 -2.11
N HIS A 106 7.35 6.07 -2.31
CA HIS A 106 6.61 5.69 -3.53
C HIS A 106 7.29 6.25 -4.79
N SER A 107 7.60 7.55 -4.79
CA SER A 107 8.26 8.22 -5.91
C SER A 107 9.66 7.67 -6.16
N ARG A 108 10.46 7.48 -5.10
CA ARG A 108 11.82 6.90 -5.20
C ARG A 108 11.82 5.49 -5.75
N TYR A 109 10.86 4.65 -5.32
CA TYR A 109 10.75 3.28 -5.80
C TYR A 109 10.34 3.24 -7.27
N LEU A 110 9.39 4.08 -7.68
CA LEU A 110 9.03 4.22 -9.09
C LEU A 110 10.22 4.71 -9.93
N GLU A 111 10.97 5.71 -9.49
CA GLU A 111 12.20 6.16 -10.18
C GLU A 111 13.21 5.02 -10.37
N TRP A 112 13.41 4.21 -9.32
CA TRP A 112 14.29 3.04 -9.41
C TRP A 112 13.77 2.02 -10.44
N LEU A 113 12.48 1.70 -10.44
CA LEU A 113 11.87 0.80 -11.43
C LEU A 113 12.02 1.32 -12.86
N LEU A 114 11.87 2.63 -13.08
CA LEU A 114 12.09 3.23 -14.40
C LEU A 114 13.51 2.99 -14.91
N VAL A 115 14.51 3.13 -14.02
CA VAL A 115 15.92 2.89 -14.35
C VAL A 115 16.13 1.42 -14.66
N ALA A 116 15.70 0.51 -13.77
CA ALA A 116 15.83 -0.93 -13.94
C ALA A 116 15.17 -1.43 -15.24
N TYR A 117 13.97 -0.94 -15.55
CA TYR A 117 13.26 -1.28 -16.79
C TYR A 117 14.06 -0.86 -18.03
N LYS A 118 14.57 0.39 -18.07
CA LYS A 118 15.36 0.88 -19.21
C LYS A 118 16.65 0.09 -19.41
N GLU A 119 17.33 -0.26 -18.32
CA GLU A 119 18.52 -1.11 -18.35
C GLU A 119 18.20 -2.50 -18.92
N SER A 120 17.08 -3.12 -18.50
CA SER A 120 16.63 -4.42 -19.00
C SER A 120 16.36 -4.44 -20.51
N LYS A 121 15.99 -3.30 -21.09
CA LYS A 121 15.71 -3.16 -22.54
C LYS A 121 16.93 -2.75 -23.34
N HIS A 122 18.09 -2.54 -22.71
CA HIS A 122 19.27 -1.93 -23.34
C HIS A 122 18.94 -0.62 -24.07
N ALA A 123 17.94 0.13 -23.59
CA ALA A 123 17.58 1.41 -24.19
C ALA A 123 18.70 2.42 -23.96
N VAL A 124 19.01 3.26 -24.96
CA VAL A 124 19.99 4.35 -24.81
C VAL A 124 19.54 5.23 -23.63
N MET A 125 20.41 5.33 -22.62
CA MET A 125 20.19 6.11 -21.40
C MET A 125 20.20 7.60 -21.74
N ASP A 126 19.05 8.12 -22.20
CA ASP A 126 18.86 9.56 -22.30
C ASP A 126 18.82 10.15 -20.88
N SER A 127 19.64 11.18 -20.68
CA SER A 127 19.94 11.72 -19.36
C SER A 127 18.79 12.60 -18.88
N ARG A 128 18.29 12.26 -17.68
CA ARG A 128 17.17 12.86 -16.91
C ARG A 128 15.80 12.25 -17.23
N VAL A 129 15.55 11.09 -16.63
CA VAL A 129 14.20 10.54 -16.50
C VAL A 129 13.45 11.33 -15.44
N ALA A 130 12.75 12.39 -15.84
CA ALA A 130 11.77 13.02 -14.97
C ALA A 130 10.45 12.23 -15.09
N LEU A 131 10.00 11.63 -13.97
CA LEU A 131 8.66 11.05 -13.81
C LEU A 131 7.55 12.01 -14.31
N GLU A 132 7.83 13.31 -14.29
CA GLU A 132 6.90 14.35 -14.67
C GLU A 132 6.37 14.24 -16.11
N GLY A 133 7.12 13.64 -17.03
CA GLY A 133 6.73 13.51 -18.44
C GLY A 133 6.19 12.14 -18.86
N ILE A 134 6.11 11.17 -17.95
CA ILE A 134 5.71 9.80 -18.27
C ILE A 134 4.19 9.65 -18.12
N LEU A 135 3.54 9.05 -19.12
CA LEU A 135 2.10 8.76 -19.09
C LEU A 135 1.80 7.68 -18.06
N ASP A 136 0.67 7.78 -17.37
CA ASP A 136 0.24 6.79 -16.35
C ASP A 136 0.24 5.35 -16.91
N GLU A 137 -0.11 5.15 -18.19
CA GLU A 137 -0.08 3.84 -18.85
C GLU A 137 1.34 3.29 -19.07
N GLU A 138 2.34 4.14 -19.18
CA GLU A 138 3.74 3.72 -19.23
C GLU A 138 4.26 3.36 -17.84
N ILE A 139 3.89 4.15 -16.81
CA ILE A 139 4.17 3.81 -15.41
C ILE A 139 3.56 2.44 -15.07
N LYS A 140 2.30 2.21 -15.45
CA LYS A 140 1.61 0.93 -15.25
C LYS A 140 2.32 -0.23 -15.93
N ARG A 141 2.83 -0.05 -17.16
CA ARG A 141 3.61 -1.09 -17.86
C ARG A 141 4.90 -1.45 -17.12
N ILE A 142 5.55 -0.47 -16.50
CA ILE A 142 6.80 -0.67 -15.76
C ILE A 142 6.54 -1.37 -14.43
N ILE A 143 5.51 -0.94 -13.71
CA ILE A 143 5.03 -1.61 -12.50
C ILE A 143 4.68 -3.08 -12.80
N MET A 144 3.96 -3.34 -13.89
CA MET A 144 3.60 -4.70 -14.26
C MET A 144 4.77 -5.55 -14.76
N TRP A 145 5.74 -4.94 -15.43
CA TRP A 145 6.98 -5.61 -15.78
C TRP A 145 7.75 -6.07 -14.54
N GLU A 146 7.80 -5.25 -13.49
CA GLU A 146 8.45 -5.63 -12.24
C GLU A 146 7.76 -6.86 -11.63
N PHE A 147 6.43 -6.87 -11.56
CA PHE A 147 5.67 -8.03 -11.10
C PHE A 147 6.05 -9.30 -11.87
N ASP A 148 5.99 -9.25 -13.20
CA ASP A 148 6.28 -10.41 -14.06
C ASP A 148 7.75 -10.88 -13.94
N ASN A 149 8.66 -9.98 -13.58
CA ASN A 149 10.07 -10.31 -13.38
C ASN A 149 10.32 -11.00 -12.03
N GLN A 150 9.48 -10.73 -11.02
CA GLN A 150 9.59 -11.30 -9.68
C GLN A 150 8.73 -12.56 -9.48
N ASP A 151 7.64 -12.70 -10.23
CA ASP A 151 6.79 -13.90 -10.30
C ASP A 151 7.55 -15.03 -11.04
N ALA A 152 8.48 -15.65 -10.33
CA ALA A 152 9.40 -16.66 -10.85
C ALA A 152 8.66 -17.96 -11.18
N ASN A 153 7.63 -18.29 -10.41
CA ASN A 153 6.85 -19.51 -10.58
C ASN A 153 5.66 -19.34 -11.57
N ARG A 154 5.35 -18.09 -11.96
CA ARG A 154 4.31 -17.69 -12.93
C ARG A 154 2.89 -18.08 -12.52
N ASN A 155 2.57 -17.89 -11.25
CA ASN A 155 1.25 -18.17 -10.69
C ASN A 155 0.36 -16.92 -10.56
N ASP A 156 0.78 -15.77 -11.09
CA ASP A 156 0.11 -14.47 -10.96
C ASP A 156 0.01 -13.96 -9.49
N GLN A 157 0.93 -14.40 -8.63
CA GLN A 157 1.00 -14.00 -7.23
C GLN A 157 2.44 -14.00 -6.70
N LEU A 158 2.90 -12.86 -6.17
CA LEU A 158 4.19 -12.78 -5.49
C LEU A 158 4.09 -13.44 -4.11
N ASP A 159 4.70 -14.61 -3.96
CA ASP A 159 4.72 -15.33 -2.69
C ASP A 159 5.77 -14.78 -1.69
N GLU A 160 5.81 -15.30 -0.46
CA GLU A 160 6.74 -14.85 0.57
C GLU A 160 8.21 -14.91 0.11
N HIS A 161 8.59 -15.94 -0.66
CA HIS A 161 9.96 -16.10 -1.13
C HIS A 161 10.32 -15.05 -2.18
N GLU A 162 9.42 -14.81 -3.13
CA GLU A 162 9.57 -13.82 -4.20
C GLU A 162 9.62 -12.41 -3.60
N VAL A 163 8.68 -12.05 -2.73
CA VAL A 163 8.67 -10.75 -2.04
C VAL A 163 9.94 -10.55 -1.21
N LYS A 164 10.38 -11.57 -0.46
CA LYS A 164 11.60 -11.47 0.37
C LYS A 164 12.85 -11.22 -0.45
N SER A 165 12.90 -11.70 -1.70
CA SER A 165 14.02 -11.44 -2.61
C SER A 165 14.08 -9.98 -3.10
N MET A 166 12.95 -9.27 -3.07
CA MET A 166 12.83 -7.87 -3.47
C MET A 166 13.21 -6.87 -2.35
N ILE A 167 13.19 -7.30 -1.09
CA ILE A 167 13.37 -6.40 0.07
C ILE A 167 14.81 -5.87 0.16
N ASP A 168 14.99 -4.56 -0.04
CA ASP A 168 16.20 -3.85 0.40
C ASP A 168 16.09 -3.51 1.89
N LEU A 169 16.82 -4.25 2.74
CA LEU A 169 16.84 -4.04 4.19
C LEU A 169 17.39 -2.66 4.62
N ARG A 170 18.01 -1.90 3.71
CA ARG A 170 18.46 -0.52 3.98
C ARG A 170 17.33 0.49 3.80
N GLU A 171 16.24 0.11 3.13
CA GLU A 171 15.06 0.94 2.92
C GLU A 171 13.99 0.61 3.98
N PRO A 172 13.86 1.42 5.04
CA PRO A 172 12.99 1.12 6.18
C PRO A 172 11.51 0.94 5.83
N CYS A 173 11.06 1.54 4.73
CA CYS A 173 9.66 1.52 4.33
C CYS A 173 9.29 0.32 3.46
N MET A 174 10.27 -0.38 2.88
CA MET A 174 10.03 -1.44 1.89
C MET A 174 9.24 -2.62 2.46
N VAL A 175 9.58 -3.08 3.68
CA VAL A 175 8.85 -4.18 4.33
C VAL A 175 7.41 -3.78 4.63
N GLY A 176 7.20 -2.60 5.21
CA GLY A 176 5.86 -2.11 5.52
C GLY A 176 5.03 -1.86 4.26
N PHE A 177 5.66 -1.43 3.17
CA PHE A 177 5.01 -1.24 1.87
C PHE A 177 4.51 -2.57 1.30
N MET A 178 5.38 -3.59 1.23
CA MET A 178 4.98 -4.92 0.76
C MET A 178 3.90 -5.55 1.65
N ASP A 179 4.06 -5.47 2.97
CA ASP A 179 3.05 -5.91 3.95
C ASP A 179 1.70 -5.16 3.79
N ALA A 180 1.71 -3.92 3.29
CA ALA A 180 0.50 -3.11 3.09
C ALA A 180 -0.17 -3.34 1.73
N CYS A 181 0.56 -3.87 0.74
CA CYS A 181 0.02 -4.15 -0.59
C CYS A 181 -0.87 -5.41 -0.61
N ASP A 182 -0.63 -6.38 0.28
CA ASP A 182 -1.53 -7.49 0.57
C ASP A 182 -2.73 -6.93 1.35
N PHE A 183 -3.80 -6.54 0.64
CA PHE A 183 -4.93 -5.83 1.25
C PHE A 183 -6.16 -6.71 1.46
N ASP A 184 -6.15 -7.94 0.95
CA ASP A 184 -7.16 -8.93 1.29
C ASP A 184 -6.70 -9.86 2.44
N GLY A 185 -5.41 -9.83 2.79
CA GLY A 185 -4.81 -10.60 3.87
C GLY A 185 -4.57 -12.06 3.51
N HIS A 186 -4.77 -12.46 2.25
CA HIS A 186 -4.41 -13.78 1.76
C HIS A 186 -2.90 -13.83 1.51
N PRO A 187 -2.20 -14.92 1.91
CA PRO A 187 -0.75 -14.98 1.77
C PRO A 187 -0.27 -14.70 0.34
N GLY A 188 0.53 -13.65 0.19
CA GLY A 188 1.15 -13.22 -1.07
C GLY A 188 0.51 -11.94 -1.62
N ILE A 189 1.08 -11.39 -2.69
CA ILE A 189 0.55 -10.19 -3.35
C ILE A 189 0.09 -10.59 -4.75
N THR A 190 -1.21 -10.58 -4.97
CA THR A 190 -1.77 -10.88 -6.29
C THR A 190 -1.42 -9.78 -7.31
N ARG A 191 -1.51 -10.12 -8.60
CA ARG A 191 -1.39 -9.14 -9.69
C ARG A 191 -2.31 -7.91 -9.53
N HIS A 192 -3.53 -8.13 -9.01
CA HIS A 192 -4.49 -7.06 -8.79
C HIS A 192 -4.05 -6.12 -7.66
N GLU A 193 -3.62 -6.71 -6.54
CA GLU A 193 -3.13 -5.98 -5.37
C GLU A 193 -1.90 -5.14 -5.71
N TRP A 194 -0.92 -5.76 -6.38
CA TRP A 194 0.28 -5.09 -6.86
C TRP A 194 -0.06 -3.86 -7.71
N ASN A 195 -0.95 -4.02 -8.70
CA ASN A 195 -1.34 -2.93 -9.59
C ASN A 195 -2.07 -1.80 -8.85
N ALA A 196 -2.82 -2.09 -7.79
CA ALA A 196 -3.53 -1.09 -7.00
C ALA A 196 -2.64 -0.39 -5.96
N CYS A 197 -1.55 -1.03 -5.52
CA CYS A 197 -0.66 -0.52 -4.47
C CYS A 197 0.08 0.78 -4.88
N PHE A 198 0.26 1.00 -6.18
CA PHE A 198 0.87 2.21 -6.72
C PHE A 198 -0.21 3.22 -7.17
N PRO A 199 -0.33 4.39 -6.53
CA PRO A 199 -1.30 5.39 -6.94
C PRO A 199 -0.94 5.97 -8.32
N THR A 200 -1.96 6.21 -9.15
CA THR A 200 -1.80 7.06 -10.34
C THR A 200 -1.69 8.52 -9.91
N ARG A 201 -1.07 9.38 -10.73
CA ARG A 201 -0.89 10.81 -10.39
C ARG A 201 -2.23 11.53 -10.14
N LEU A 202 -3.31 11.01 -10.69
CA LEU A 202 -4.67 11.54 -10.55
C LEU A 202 -5.34 11.22 -9.21
N GLU A 203 -4.87 10.19 -8.49
CA GLU A 203 -5.47 9.76 -7.21
C GLU A 203 -4.84 10.45 -5.99
N GLY A 204 -3.67 11.07 -6.15
CA GLY A 204 -2.96 11.84 -5.12
C GLY A 204 -3.31 13.33 -5.06
N GLN A 205 -4.08 13.86 -6.02
CA GLN A 205 -4.61 15.23 -5.99
C GLN A 205 -5.97 15.26 -5.28
N LYS A 206 -5.98 15.10 -3.95
CA LYS A 206 -6.99 15.81 -3.15
C LYS A 206 -6.41 17.18 -2.82
N GLU A 207 -7.13 18.23 -3.23
CA GLU A 207 -6.82 19.64 -2.92
C GLU A 207 -6.47 19.81 -1.43
N GLY A 208 -5.28 20.35 -1.12
CA GLY A 208 -4.98 20.81 0.24
C GLY A 208 -3.56 20.69 0.76
N MET A 209 -2.62 19.99 0.10
CA MET A 209 -1.23 19.96 0.56
C MET A 209 -0.43 21.12 -0.06
N VAL A 210 -0.62 22.32 0.51
CA VAL A 210 0.30 23.45 0.31
C VAL A 210 1.45 23.25 1.28
N VAL A 211 2.66 23.07 0.74
CA VAL A 211 3.93 23.13 1.48
C VAL A 211 4.15 24.56 2.00
#